data_AF-A0A9W8SIQ3-F1
#
_entry.id   AF-A0A9W8SIQ3-F1
#
_cell.length_a   1.000
_cell.length_b   1.000
_cell.length_c   1.000
_cell.angle_alpha   90.00
_cell.angle_beta   90.00
_cell.angle_gamma   90.00
#
_symmetry.space_group_name_H-M   'P 1'
#
loop_
_entity.id
_entity.type
_entity.pdbx_description
1 polymer ?
#
loop_
_entity_poly.entity_id
_entity_poly.type
_entity_poly.pdbx_seq_one_letter_code
_entity_poly.pdbx_strand_id
1 'polypeptide(L)'
;MSLLGPMTRRLLTGTVSNLEVVALRIGSTPLPATLNPPDHNGPDIHTIITATLRSSNEEWVIDITGCQYSFRDIVVPFEKYITQNRCTLNEPPTPYINTETTDQDLNDVNTEIGYRRYFATLVPAYVDNSLLQGFDFEFTTKVDDCIQWARMHM
;
A
#
# COMPACT_ATOMS: atom_id res chain seq x y z
N MET A 1 1.15 0.87 -1.77
CA MET A 1 1.90 0.96 -3.06
C MET A 1 3.22 0.16 -3.03
N SER A 2 3.62 -0.42 -1.90
CA SER A 2 4.90 -1.15 -1.68
C SER A 2 5.13 -2.30 -2.64
N LEU A 3 4.09 -3.05 -3.02
CA LEU A 3 4.25 -4.16 -3.97
C LEU A 3 4.35 -3.68 -5.43
N LEU A 4 3.63 -2.61 -5.76
CA LEU A 4 3.45 -2.13 -7.13
C LEU A 4 4.75 -1.54 -7.70
N GLY A 5 5.54 -0.83 -6.88
CA GLY A 5 6.80 -0.23 -7.32
C GLY A 5 7.92 -1.21 -7.67
N PRO A 6 8.28 -2.16 -6.79
CA PRO A 6 9.26 -3.21 -7.09
C PRO A 6 8.85 -4.07 -8.29
N MET A 7 7.57 -4.44 -8.42
CA MET A 7 7.08 -5.22 -9.55
C MET A 7 7.19 -4.46 -10.87
N THR A 8 6.72 -3.20 -10.92
CA THR A 8 6.82 -2.37 -12.12
C THR A 8 8.28 -2.12 -12.53
N ARG A 9 9.17 -1.83 -11.57
CA ARG A 9 10.62 -1.67 -11.85
C ARG A 9 11.26 -2.95 -12.36
N ARG A 10 10.91 -4.12 -11.78
CA ARG A 10 11.40 -5.42 -12.27
C ARG A 10 10.91 -5.72 -13.68
N LEU A 11 9.63 -5.49 -13.96
CA LEU A 11 9.04 -5.69 -15.30
C LEU A 11 9.74 -4.82 -16.36
N LEU A 12 10.19 -3.64 -15.99
CA LEU A 12 10.81 -2.66 -16.89
C LEU A 12 12.33 -2.60 -16.81
N THR A 13 12.97 -3.56 -16.14
CA THR A 13 14.43 -3.56 -16.00
C THR A 13 15.10 -3.65 -17.36
N GLY A 14 16.02 -2.71 -17.65
CA GLY A 14 16.73 -2.63 -18.93
C GLY A 14 15.99 -1.85 -20.02
N THR A 15 14.77 -1.37 -19.75
CA THR A 15 13.98 -0.57 -20.68
C THR A 15 14.06 0.91 -20.32
N VAL A 16 14.45 1.75 -21.27
CA VAL A 16 14.46 3.21 -21.07
C VAL A 16 13.06 3.76 -21.34
N SER A 17 12.28 3.94 -20.28
CA SER A 17 10.92 4.49 -20.33
C SER A 17 10.73 5.65 -19.37
N ASN A 18 9.79 6.53 -19.70
CA ASN A 18 9.20 7.46 -18.75
C ASN A 18 7.98 6.80 -18.12
N LEU A 19 7.82 6.95 -16.80
CA LEU A 19 6.72 6.32 -16.06
C LEU A 19 5.83 7.39 -15.44
N GLU A 20 4.52 7.20 -15.58
CA GLU A 20 3.51 8.09 -15.01
C GLU A 20 2.44 7.29 -14.27
N VAL A 21 1.90 7.86 -13.21
CA VAL A 21 0.69 7.41 -12.53
C VAL A 21 -0.50 8.06 -13.21
N VAL A 22 -1.49 7.25 -13.58
CA VAL A 22 -2.70 7.72 -14.23
C VAL A 22 -3.92 7.25 -13.45
N ALA A 23 -4.77 8.20 -13.06
CA ALA A 23 -6.08 7.92 -12.46
C ALA A 23 -7.15 7.86 -13.56
N LEU A 24 -7.80 6.71 -13.66
CA LEU A 24 -8.85 6.43 -14.63
C LEU A 24 -10.19 6.27 -13.95
N ARG A 25 -11.25 6.76 -14.60
CA ARG A 25 -12.62 6.38 -14.29
C ARG A 25 -13.01 5.20 -15.17
N ILE A 26 -13.51 4.13 -14.56
CA ILE A 26 -13.94 2.93 -15.30
C ILE A 26 -15.38 3.10 -15.77
N GLY A 27 -15.62 2.96 -17.08
CA GLY A 27 -16.94 3.10 -17.68
C GLY A 27 -17.74 1.79 -17.78
N SER A 28 -17.08 0.63 -17.63
CA SER A 28 -17.78 -0.67 -17.60
C SER A 28 -17.08 -1.65 -16.67
N THR A 29 -17.75 -2.02 -15.57
CA THR A 29 -17.36 -3.15 -14.71
C THR A 29 -18.08 -4.40 -15.18
N PRO A 30 -17.37 -5.43 -15.69
CA PRO A 30 -18.01 -6.69 -16.10
C PRO A 30 -18.65 -7.42 -14.94
N LEU A 31 -18.07 -7.33 -13.73
CA LEU A 31 -18.53 -7.91 -12.46
C LEU A 31 -17.91 -7.11 -11.31
N PRO A 32 -18.67 -6.66 -10.30
CA PRO A 32 -18.10 -5.99 -9.14
C PRO A 32 -17.36 -7.03 -8.29
N ALA A 33 -16.04 -6.93 -8.18
CA ALA A 33 -15.34 -7.58 -7.08
C ALA A 33 -15.85 -6.94 -5.79
N THR A 34 -16.70 -7.65 -5.06
CA THR A 34 -17.26 -7.14 -3.82
C THR A 34 -16.19 -7.32 -2.74
N LEU A 35 -15.58 -6.21 -2.31
CA LEU A 35 -14.85 -6.19 -1.05
C LEU A 35 -15.84 -6.56 0.06
N ASN A 36 -15.41 -7.38 1.03
CA ASN A 36 -16.21 -7.72 2.19
C ASN A 36 -15.47 -7.23 3.44
N PRO A 37 -15.95 -6.17 4.12
CA PRO A 37 -17.19 -5.44 3.87
C PRO A 37 -17.14 -4.55 2.61
N PRO A 38 -18.31 -4.21 2.02
CA PRO A 38 -18.36 -3.35 0.84
C PRO A 38 -17.85 -1.95 1.17
N ASP A 39 -16.78 -1.54 0.47
CA ASP A 39 -16.25 -0.19 0.58
C ASP A 39 -17.25 0.81 -0.03
N HIS A 40 -17.33 1.99 0.58
CA HIS A 40 -18.38 2.98 0.34
C HIS A 40 -18.26 3.67 -1.03
N ASN A 41 -19.35 3.65 -1.81
CA ASN A 41 -19.82 4.62 -2.83
C ASN A 41 -18.86 5.72 -3.33
N GLY A 42 -17.66 5.36 -3.77
CA GLY A 42 -16.79 6.20 -4.57
C GLY A 42 -17.03 5.95 -6.06
N PRO A 43 -16.79 6.93 -6.95
CA PRO A 43 -16.64 6.61 -8.37
C PRO A 43 -15.57 5.51 -8.54
N ASP A 44 -15.74 4.61 -9.51
CA ASP A 44 -14.78 3.56 -9.87
C ASP A 44 -13.47 4.18 -10.43
N ILE A 45 -12.73 4.87 -9.55
CA ILE A 45 -11.41 5.44 -9.84
C ILE A 45 -10.39 4.34 -9.65
N HIS A 46 -9.68 4.03 -10.72
CA HIS A 46 -8.63 3.05 -10.77
C HIS A 46 -7.31 3.71 -11.10
N THR A 47 -6.26 3.32 -10.40
CA THR A 47 -4.91 3.85 -10.62
C THR A 47 -4.09 2.83 -11.38
N ILE A 48 -3.53 3.26 -12.51
CA ILE A 48 -2.60 2.47 -13.32
C ILE A 48 -1.25 3.18 -13.42
N ILE A 49 -0.26 2.47 -13.96
CA ILE A 49 1.00 3.08 -14.41
C ILE A 49 1.03 3.06 -15.93
N THR A 50 1.46 4.15 -16.55
CA THR A 50 1.82 4.18 -17.96
C THR A 50 3.33 4.22 -18.12
N ALA A 51 3.82 3.57 -19.18
CA ALA A 51 5.20 3.54 -19.57
C ALA A 51 5.33 4.00 -21.02
N THR A 52 5.99 5.12 -21.25
CA THR A 52 6.31 5.61 -22.59
C THR A 52 7.74 5.23 -22.94
N LEU A 53 7.93 4.40 -23.98
CA LEU A 53 9.24 4.02 -24.47
C LEU A 53 9.91 5.21 -25.15
N ARG A 54 11.12 5.60 -24.70
CA ARG A 54 11.82 6.76 -25.28
C ARG A 54 12.24 6.57 -26.73
N SER A 55 12.38 5.33 -27.20
CA SER A 55 12.82 5.01 -28.56
C SER A 55 11.72 5.15 -29.62
N SER A 56 10.45 5.00 -29.24
CA SER A 56 9.32 4.89 -30.17
C SER A 56 8.11 5.75 -29.80
N ASN A 57 8.11 6.39 -28.63
CA ASN A 57 6.93 7.04 -28.02
C ASN A 57 5.73 6.10 -27.88
N GLU A 58 5.94 4.79 -27.94
CA GLU A 58 4.89 3.81 -27.66
C GLU A 58 4.52 3.87 -26.18
N GLU A 59 3.21 3.95 -25.93
CA GLU A 59 2.65 4.05 -24.59
C GLU A 59 1.97 2.74 -24.19
N TRP A 60 2.36 2.24 -23.03
CA TRP A 60 1.91 0.97 -22.48
C TRP A 60 1.34 1.17 -21.09
N VAL A 61 0.21 0.55 -20.80
CA VAL A 61 -0.37 0.43 -19.47
C VAL A 61 0.25 -0.76 -18.76
N ILE A 62 0.61 -0.56 -17.49
CA ILE A 62 1.01 -1.57 -16.54
C ILE A 62 -0.02 -1.54 -15.41
N ASP A 63 -0.87 -2.56 -15.38
CA ASP A 63 -1.95 -2.68 -14.44
C ASP A 63 -1.93 -4.05 -13.74
N ILE A 64 -1.23 -4.11 -12.61
CA ILE A 64 -1.15 -5.33 -11.80
C ILE A 64 -2.36 -5.50 -10.88
N THR A 65 -3.19 -4.46 -10.70
CA THR A 65 -4.37 -4.48 -9.83
C THR A 65 -5.69 -4.51 -10.60
N GLY A 66 -5.65 -4.49 -11.94
CA GLY A 66 -6.82 -4.51 -12.82
C GLY A 66 -7.72 -5.71 -12.65
N CYS A 67 -7.23 -6.79 -12.05
CA CYS A 67 -8.03 -7.97 -11.71
C CYS A 67 -9.22 -7.63 -10.80
N GLN A 68 -9.15 -6.55 -10.01
CA GLN A 68 -10.26 -6.04 -9.21
C GLN A 68 -11.48 -5.63 -10.07
N TYR A 69 -11.25 -5.35 -11.35
CA TYR A 69 -12.28 -5.00 -12.34
C TYR A 69 -12.42 -6.06 -13.43
N SER A 70 -11.92 -7.28 -13.19
CA SER A 70 -11.85 -8.36 -14.18
C SER A 70 -10.95 -8.07 -15.40
N PHE A 71 -10.09 -7.05 -15.33
CA PHE A 71 -9.07 -6.83 -16.35
C PHE A 71 -7.96 -7.87 -16.16
N ARG A 72 -7.71 -8.68 -17.19
CA ARG A 72 -6.80 -9.84 -17.10
C ARG A 72 -5.38 -9.52 -17.55
N ASP A 73 -5.27 -8.55 -18.46
CA ASP A 73 -3.99 -8.23 -19.07
C ASP A 73 -3.23 -7.24 -18.18
N ILE A 74 -1.98 -7.59 -17.85
CA ILE A 74 -1.12 -6.78 -16.99
C ILE A 74 -0.43 -5.68 -17.80
N VAL A 75 -0.03 -5.98 -19.04
CA VAL A 75 0.69 -5.04 -19.92
C VAL A 75 -0.02 -4.94 -21.26
N VAL A 76 -0.53 -3.75 -21.60
CA VAL A 76 -1.38 -3.52 -22.78
C VAL A 76 -1.05 -2.16 -23.40
N PRO A 77 -1.08 -1.98 -24.74
CA PRO A 77 -0.99 -0.65 -25.34
C PRO A 77 -2.07 0.29 -24.80
N PHE A 78 -1.72 1.55 -24.51
CA PHE A 78 -2.61 2.51 -23.83
C PHE A 78 -3.96 2.66 -24.50
N GLU A 79 -3.98 2.97 -25.79
CA GLU A 79 -5.21 3.14 -26.58
C GLU A 79 -6.11 1.90 -26.55
N LYS A 80 -5.51 0.71 -26.63
CA LYS A 80 -6.24 -0.55 -26.56
C LYS A 80 -6.88 -0.72 -25.19
N TYR A 81 -6.14 -0.47 -24.12
CA TYR A 81 -6.62 -0.60 -22.74
C TYR A 81 -7.79 0.35 -22.46
N ILE A 82 -7.64 1.63 -22.80
CA ILE A 82 -8.67 2.66 -22.58
C ILE A 82 -9.94 2.33 -23.36
N THR A 83 -9.80 1.97 -24.64
CA THR A 83 -10.94 1.66 -25.51
C THR A 83 -11.69 0.39 -25.07
N GLN A 84 -10.95 -0.69 -24.75
CA GLN A 84 -11.55 -1.97 -24.36
C GLN A 84 -12.30 -1.88 -23.02
N ASN A 85 -11.72 -1.18 -22.05
CA ASN A 85 -12.27 -1.07 -20.70
C ASN A 85 -13.20 0.15 -20.52
N ARG A 86 -13.41 0.93 -21.59
CA ARG A 86 -14.20 2.17 -21.60
C ARG A 86 -13.76 3.14 -20.50
N CYS A 87 -12.45 3.26 -20.30
CA CYS A 87 -11.89 4.14 -19.29
C CYS A 87 -11.87 5.59 -19.78
N THR A 88 -11.92 6.54 -18.86
CA THR A 88 -11.64 7.95 -19.14
C THR A 88 -10.63 8.48 -18.12
N LEU A 89 -9.77 9.41 -18.55
CA LEU A 89 -8.85 10.08 -17.63
C LEU A 89 -9.64 10.88 -16.60
N ASN A 90 -9.36 10.64 -15.32
CA ASN A 90 -9.94 11.40 -14.22
C ASN A 90 -9.09 12.63 -13.88
N GLU A 91 -7.76 12.49 -13.97
CA GLU A 91 -6.78 13.52 -13.64
C GLU A 91 -5.61 13.51 -14.65
N PRO A 92 -4.83 14.60 -14.76
CA PRO A 92 -3.60 14.61 -15.54
C PRO A 92 -2.61 13.55 -15.04
N PRO A 93 -1.87 12.86 -15.94
CA PRO A 93 -0.77 11.98 -15.56
C PRO A 93 0.26 12.70 -14.67
N THR A 94 0.80 11.98 -13.69
CA THR A 94 1.85 12.49 -12.81
C THR A 94 3.07 11.58 -12.84
N PRO A 95 4.31 12.11 -12.72
CA PRO A 95 5.49 11.26 -12.74
C PRO A 95 5.48 10.17 -11.66
N TYR A 96 5.83 8.93 -12.04
CA TYR A 96 5.94 7.82 -11.09
C TYR A 96 7.22 7.96 -10.24
N ILE A 97 7.07 8.49 -9.03
CA ILE A 97 8.18 8.72 -8.09
C ILE A 97 8.21 7.73 -6.92
N ASN A 98 7.28 6.78 -6.88
CA ASN A 98 7.12 5.90 -5.73
C ASN A 98 8.28 4.90 -5.62
N THR A 99 8.94 4.85 -4.48
CA THR A 99 9.94 3.87 -4.06
C THR A 99 9.29 2.63 -3.43
N GLU A 100 10.08 1.64 -3.04
CA GLU A 100 9.61 0.44 -2.33
C GLU A 100 8.94 0.77 -0.99
N THR A 101 9.35 1.87 -0.35
CA THR A 101 8.88 2.29 0.97
C THR A 101 7.82 3.38 0.93
N THR A 102 7.38 3.86 -0.24
CA THR A 102 6.53 5.07 -0.30
C THR A 102 5.22 4.97 0.48
N ASP A 103 4.63 3.79 0.62
CA ASP A 103 3.45 3.59 1.47
C ASP A 103 3.77 3.45 2.96
N GLN A 104 5.02 3.14 3.32
CA GLN A 104 5.54 3.26 4.67
C GLN A 104 5.92 4.72 4.99
N ASP A 105 6.45 5.46 4.01
CA ASP A 105 6.79 6.88 4.15
C ASP A 105 5.54 7.75 4.37
N LEU A 106 4.39 7.32 3.85
CA LEU A 106 3.08 7.96 4.08
C LEU A 106 2.51 7.70 5.48
N ASN A 107 2.91 6.60 6.14
CA ASN A 107 2.58 6.33 7.54
C ASN A 107 3.66 6.92 8.44
N ASP A 108 3.63 8.25 8.51
CA ASP A 108 4.31 9.15 9.43
C ASP A 108 5.35 8.47 10.34
N VAL A 109 6.59 8.41 9.85
CA VAL A 109 7.77 7.98 10.61
C VAL A 109 7.83 8.66 11.99
N ASN A 110 7.28 9.87 12.15
CA ASN A 110 7.22 10.55 13.45
C ASN A 110 6.22 9.91 14.41
N THR A 111 5.09 9.39 13.91
CA THR A 111 4.13 8.60 14.68
C THR A 111 4.76 7.29 15.13
N GLU A 112 5.48 6.59 14.25
CA GLU A 112 6.21 5.36 14.64
C GLU A 112 7.34 5.65 15.66
N ILE A 113 8.11 6.72 15.44
CA ILE A 113 9.11 7.21 16.40
C ILE A 113 8.44 7.55 17.74
N GLY A 114 7.24 8.14 17.70
CA GLY A 114 6.41 8.45 18.87
C GLY A 114 6.07 7.18 19.66
N TYR A 115 5.52 6.16 19.00
CA TYR A 115 5.21 4.87 19.64
C TYR A 115 6.46 4.19 20.21
N ARG A 116 7.58 4.19 19.47
CA ARG A 116 8.84 3.60 19.95
C ARG A 116 9.40 4.32 21.17
N ARG A 117 9.31 5.67 21.21
CA ARG A 117 9.72 6.46 22.39
C ARG A 117 8.81 6.21 23.59
N TYR A 118 7.50 6.14 23.37
CA TYR A 118 6.52 5.84 24.41
C TYR A 118 6.80 4.45 25.01
N PHE A 119 7.00 3.44 24.15
CA PHE A 119 7.34 2.08 24.58
C PHE A 119 8.70 2.00 25.30
N ALA A 120 9.73 2.70 24.80
CA ALA A 120 11.03 2.76 25.45
C ALA A 120 11.01 3.42 26.85
N THR A 121 10.04 4.30 27.10
CA THR A 121 9.81 4.90 28.43
C THR A 121 9.05 3.93 29.35
N LEU A 122 8.16 3.11 28.78
CA LEU A 122 7.35 2.12 29.49
C LEU A 122 8.18 0.96 30.05
N VAL A 123 9.13 0.44 29.27
CA VAL A 123 9.96 -0.71 29.66
C VAL A 123 10.65 -0.51 31.02
N PRO A 124 11.41 0.56 31.31
CA PRO A 124 12.05 0.73 32.61
C PRO A 124 11.07 1.03 33.77
N ALA A 125 9.83 1.44 33.49
CA ALA A 125 8.82 1.72 34.51
C ALA A 125 8.10 0.46 35.02
N TYR A 126 8.03 -0.60 34.19
CA TYR A 126 7.24 -1.80 34.49
C TYR A 126 7.99 -3.12 34.27
N VAL A 127 9.06 -3.09 33.50
CA VAL A 127 9.96 -4.23 33.24
C VAL A 127 11.32 -3.86 33.84
N ASP A 128 11.43 -4.03 35.16
CA ASP A 128 12.71 -3.92 35.85
C ASP A 128 13.35 -5.31 36.06
N ASN A 129 14.59 -5.33 36.56
CA ASN A 129 15.32 -6.57 36.83
C ASN A 129 14.70 -7.42 37.95
N SER A 130 13.63 -6.93 38.61
CA SER A 130 12.87 -7.64 39.64
C SER A 130 11.65 -8.39 39.09
N LEU A 131 11.31 -8.19 37.81
CA LEU A 131 10.21 -8.90 37.16
C LEU A 131 10.42 -10.42 37.24
N LEU A 132 11.66 -10.87 37.03
CA LEU A 132 12.07 -12.28 37.09
C LEU A 132 12.47 -12.74 38.50
N GLN A 133 12.34 -11.88 39.51
CA GLN A 133 12.65 -12.22 40.90
C GLN A 133 11.38 -12.61 41.67
N GLY A 134 11.48 -13.61 42.53
CA GLY A 134 10.37 -14.12 43.33
C GLY A 134 9.98 -15.55 42.95
N PHE A 135 8.86 -16.01 43.47
CA PHE A 135 8.29 -17.33 43.15
C PHE A 135 7.36 -17.24 41.92
N ASP A 136 7.09 -18.37 41.26
CA ASP A 136 6.30 -18.43 40.01
C ASP A 136 4.92 -17.77 40.12
N PHE A 137 4.28 -17.83 41.30
CA PHE A 137 2.98 -17.18 41.52
C PHE A 137 3.08 -15.65 41.51
N GLU A 138 4.17 -15.09 42.03
CA GLU A 138 4.45 -13.65 42.04
C GLU A 138 4.78 -13.16 40.64
N PHE A 139 5.51 -13.96 39.86
CA PHE A 139 5.75 -13.67 38.44
C PHE A 139 4.45 -13.59 37.65
N THR A 140 3.54 -14.55 37.84
CA THR A 140 2.24 -14.58 37.16
C THR A 140 1.42 -13.33 37.49
N THR A 141 1.36 -12.94 38.76
CA THR A 141 0.69 -11.70 39.18
C THR A 141 1.31 -10.45 38.56
N LYS A 142 2.64 -10.32 38.55
CA LYS A 142 3.35 -9.19 37.93
C LYS A 142 3.08 -9.09 36.42
N VAL A 143 3.02 -10.22 35.73
CA VAL A 143 2.71 -10.28 34.29
C VAL A 143 1.26 -9.86 34.04
N ASP A 144 0.30 -10.37 34.83
CA ASP A 144 -1.11 -10.02 34.69
C ASP A 144 -1.36 -8.52 34.93
N ASP A 145 -0.71 -7.92 35.93
CA ASP A 145 -0.80 -6.48 36.19
C ASP A 145 -0.26 -5.66 35.01
N CYS A 146 0.87 -6.09 34.41
CA CYS A 146 1.44 -5.44 33.23
C CYS A 146 0.50 -5.55 32.01
N ILE A 147 -0.16 -6.71 31.81
CA ILE A 147 -1.13 -6.92 30.73
C ILE A 147 -2.38 -6.06 30.92
N GLN A 148 -2.93 -6.00 32.14
CA GLN A 148 -4.12 -5.20 32.43
C GLN A 148 -3.86 -3.71 32.24
N TRP A 149 -2.69 -3.24 32.70
CA TRP A 149 -2.29 -1.86 32.47
C TRP A 149 -2.16 -1.53 30.99
N ALA A 150 -1.50 -2.41 30.21
CA ALA A 150 -1.30 -2.22 28.77
C ALA A 150 -2.64 -2.11 28.03
N ARG A 151 -3.65 -2.88 28.43
CA ARG A 151 -5.02 -2.80 27.87
C ARG A 151 -5.76 -1.51 28.21
N MET A 152 -5.40 -0.81 29.28
CA MET A 152 -6.06 0.44 29.67
C MET A 152 -5.46 1.67 28.99
N HIS A 153 -4.23 1.57 28.47
CA HIS A 153 -3.46 2.72 27.99
C HIS A 153 -3.02 2.61 26.52
N MET A 154 -3.31 1.49 25.85
CA MET A 154 -3.14 1.27 24.40
C MET A 154 -4.49 0.90 23.79
#